data_AF-A0A537LW10-F1
#
_entry.id   AF-A0A537LW10-F1
#
_cell.length_a   1.000
_cell.length_b   1.000
_cell.length_c   1.000
_cell.angle_alpha   90.00
_cell.angle_beta   90.00
_cell.angle_gamma   90.00
#
_symmetry.space_group_name_H-M   'P 1'
#
loop_
_entity.id
_entity.type
_entity.pdbx_description
1 polymer ?
#
loop_
_entity_poly.entity_id
_entity_poly.type
_entity_poly.pdbx_seq_one_letter_code
_entity_poly.pdbx_strand_id
1 'polypeptide(L)'
;MYVSFALIVLIGMALRPRRTVFRVAGAALCSSVLFFIVTNFGEWLGPLYPHTLAGLRADFVAAIPFFRNTMLSDLVYSFAFFGIYDSAGRVARRRAARLGETAHRTT
;
A
#
# COMPACT_ATOMS: atom_id res chain seq x y z
N MET A 1 -13.08 -8.50 4.75
CA MET A 1 -11.60 -8.54 4.56
C MET A 1 -11.16 -8.81 3.11
N TYR A 2 -11.65 -9.85 2.42
CA TYR A 2 -11.19 -10.13 1.04
C TYR A 2 -11.57 -9.04 0.02
N VAL A 3 -12.74 -8.43 0.18
CA VAL A 3 -13.22 -7.33 -0.69
C VAL A 3 -12.29 -6.12 -0.63
N SER A 4 -11.85 -5.72 0.57
CA SER A 4 -10.92 -4.59 0.72
C SER A 4 -9.59 -4.88 0.02
N PHE A 5 -9.06 -6.10 0.13
CA PHE A 5 -7.84 -6.46 -0.61
C PHE A 5 -8.02 -6.44 -2.12
N ALA A 6 -9.14 -6.94 -2.65
CA ALA A 6 -9.42 -6.87 -4.08
C ALA A 6 -9.42 -5.42 -4.58
N LEU A 7 -10.06 -4.50 -3.84
CA LEU A 7 -10.10 -3.07 -4.18
C LEU A 7 -8.71 -2.41 -4.11
N ILE A 8 -7.92 -2.73 -3.09
CA ILE A 8 -6.54 -2.23 -2.95
C ILE A 8 -5.66 -2.68 -4.12
N VAL A 9 -5.80 -3.95 -4.54
CA VAL A 9 -5.07 -4.47 -5.71
C VAL A 9 -5.46 -3.70 -6.98
N LEU A 10 -6.75 -3.43 -7.18
CA LEU A 10 -7.22 -2.64 -8.32
C LEU A 10 -6.65 -1.22 -8.34
N ILE A 11 -6.58 -0.56 -7.17
CA ILE A 11 -5.91 0.75 -7.03
C ILE A 11 -4.44 0.65 -7.44
N GLY A 12 -3.72 -0.37 -6.95
CA GLY A 12 -2.32 -0.61 -7.29
C GLY A 12 -2.08 -0.90 -8.78
N MET A 13 -2.98 -1.64 -9.42
CA MET A 13 -2.94 -1.94 -10.85
C MET A 13 -3.16 -0.68 -11.68
N ALA A 14 -4.14 0.15 -11.32
CA ALA A 14 -4.40 1.43 -11.99
C ALA A 14 -3.20 2.40 -11.90
N LEU A 15 -2.37 2.28 -10.85
CA LEU A 15 -1.18 3.10 -10.66
C LEU A 15 0.04 2.66 -11.48
N ARG A 16 0.03 1.45 -12.06
CA ARG A 16 1.15 0.84 -12.78
C ARG A 16 1.77 1.69 -13.90
N PRO A 17 1.02 2.36 -14.79
CA PRO A 17 1.61 3.07 -15.93
C PRO A 17 2.27 4.41 -15.57
N ARG A 18 2.07 4.96 -14.37
CA ARG A 18 2.56 6.29 -13.98
C ARG A 18 3.04 6.32 -12.53
N ARG A 19 3.90 5.36 -12.16
CA ARG A 19 4.41 5.22 -10.78
C ARG A 19 5.35 6.38 -10.43
N THR A 20 4.96 7.19 -9.46
CA THR A 20 5.82 8.19 -8.81
C THR A 20 5.73 8.02 -7.30
N VAL A 21 6.73 8.48 -6.54
CA VAL A 21 6.76 8.35 -5.07
C VAL A 21 5.50 8.95 -4.43
N PHE A 22 5.10 10.15 -4.87
CA PHE A 22 3.88 10.81 -4.40
C PHE A 22 2.61 10.02 -4.70
N ARG A 23 2.53 9.40 -5.89
CA ARG A 23 1.38 8.58 -6.28
C ARG A 23 1.31 7.30 -5.47
N VAL A 24 2.45 6.69 -5.16
CA VAL A 24 2.53 5.49 -4.30
C VAL A 24 2.10 5.85 -2.88
N ALA A 25 2.59 6.96 -2.31
CA ALA A 25 2.15 7.44 -1.00
C ALA A 25 0.64 7.73 -0.97
N GLY A 26 0.12 8.43 -1.99
CA GLY A 26 -1.32 8.67 -2.12
C GLY A 26 -2.14 7.38 -2.24
N ALA A 27 -1.67 6.42 -3.04
CA ALA A 27 -2.35 5.12 -3.17
C ALA A 27 -2.32 4.30 -1.88
N ALA A 28 -1.22 4.34 -1.12
CA ALA A 28 -1.12 3.71 0.20
C ALA A 28 -2.14 4.32 1.16
N LEU A 29 -2.21 5.65 1.26
CA LEU A 29 -3.19 6.35 2.09
C LEU A 29 -4.64 6.03 1.69
N CYS A 30 -4.96 6.08 0.39
CA CYS A 30 -6.28 5.70 -0.11
C CYS A 30 -6.62 4.23 0.23
N SER A 31 -5.63 3.34 0.14
CA SER A 31 -5.80 1.92 0.47
C SER A 31 -6.08 1.73 1.96
N SER A 32 -5.36 2.43 2.85
CA SER A 32 -5.60 2.39 4.30
C SER A 32 -7.00 2.88 4.65
N VAL A 33 -7.44 3.99 4.05
CA VAL A 33 -8.80 4.56 4.26
C VAL A 33 -9.88 3.61 3.75
N LEU A 34 -9.69 3.04 2.56
CA LEU A 34 -10.63 2.07 2.00
C LEU A 34 -10.71 0.82 2.87
N PHE A 35 -9.56 0.29 3.29
CA PHE A 35 -9.49 -0.86 4.19
C PHE A 35 -10.29 -0.57 5.46
N PHE A 36 -10.02 0.56 6.11
CA PHE A 36 -10.71 0.98 7.32
C PHE A 36 -12.22 1.04 7.16
N ILE A 37 -12.72 1.70 6.10
CA ILE A 37 -14.17 1.81 5.90
C ILE A 37 -14.79 0.43 5.66
N VAL A 38 -14.21 -0.38 4.79
CA VAL A 38 -14.78 -1.67 4.38
C VAL A 38 -14.72 -2.70 5.51
N THR A 39 -13.65 -2.73 6.30
CA THR A 39 -13.54 -3.70 7.40
C THR A 39 -14.46 -3.36 8.56
N ASN A 40 -14.55 -2.09 8.96
CA ASN A 40 -15.44 -1.70 10.05
C ASN A 40 -16.91 -1.80 9.64
N PHE A 41 -17.26 -1.44 8.41
CA PHE A 41 -18.61 -1.71 7.91
C PHE A 41 -18.94 -3.20 7.89
N GLY A 42 -17.96 -4.06 7.56
CA GLY A 42 -18.11 -5.51 7.65
C GLY A 42 -18.26 -6.03 9.08
N GLU A 43 -17.53 -5.47 10.04
CA GLU A 43 -17.60 -5.82 11.46
C GLU A 43 -18.92 -5.38 12.09
N TRP A 44 -19.43 -4.20 11.72
CA TRP A 44 -20.75 -3.71 12.13
C TRP A 44 -21.90 -4.64 11.70
N LEU A 45 -21.77 -5.32 10.56
CA LEU A 45 -22.73 -6.35 10.12
C LEU A 45 -22.61 -7.65 10.94
N GLY A 46 -21.57 -7.79 11.75
CA GLY A 46 -21.40 -8.89 12.69
C GLY A 46 -22.34 -8.79 13.89
N PRO A 47 -22.24 -9.75 14.84
CA PRO A 47 -23.10 -9.81 16.01
C PRO A 47 -22.69 -8.84 17.13
N LEU A 48 -21.50 -8.23 17.04
CA LEU A 48 -20.88 -7.50 18.15
C LEU A 48 -21.53 -6.13 18.41
N TYR A 49 -22.04 -5.48 17.38
CA TYR A 49 -22.67 -4.15 17.49
C TYR A 49 -24.13 -4.20 17.03
N PRO A 50 -25.03 -3.43 17.68
CA PRO A 50 -26.39 -3.27 17.18
C PRO A 50 -26.39 -2.67 15.77
N HIS A 51 -27.24 -3.19 14.88
CA HIS A 51 -27.38 -2.72 13.48
C HIS A 51 -28.16 -1.39 13.43
N THR A 52 -27.68 -0.41 14.17
CA THR A 52 -28.22 0.94 14.29
C THR A 52 -27.12 1.95 13.99
N LEU A 53 -27.50 3.20 13.71
CA LEU A 53 -26.54 4.28 13.48
C LEU A 53 -25.63 4.55 14.69
N ALA A 54 -26.12 4.27 15.90
CA ALA A 54 -25.34 4.36 17.13
C ALA A 54 -24.27 3.27 17.21
N GLY A 55 -24.63 2.02 16.86
CA GLY A 55 -23.67 0.91 16.78
C GLY A 55 -22.59 1.13 15.73
N LEU A 56 -22.97 1.67 14.55
CA LEU A 56 -22.01 2.01 13.50
C LEU A 56 -20.99 3.07 13.97
N ARG A 57 -21.44 4.11 14.68
CA ARG A 57 -20.54 5.12 15.24
C ARG A 57 -19.62 4.54 16.30
N ALA A 58 -20.14 3.67 17.18
CA ALA A 58 -19.35 3.05 18.24
C ALA A 58 -18.20 2.19 17.65
N ASP A 59 -18.51 1.37 16.66
CA ASP A 59 -17.51 0.54 15.96
C ASP A 59 -16.42 1.39 15.29
N PHE A 60 -16.82 2.42 14.52
CA PHE A 60 -15.86 3.31 13.86
C PHE A 60 -14.96 4.07 14.84
N VAL A 61 -15.50 4.53 15.98
CA VAL A 61 -14.72 5.23 17.01
C VAL A 61 -13.73 4.28 17.68
N ALA A 62 -14.15 3.04 17.98
CA ALA A 62 -13.27 2.01 18.53
C ALA A 62 -12.15 1.62 17.56
N ALA A 63 -12.38 1.77 16.25
CA ALA A 63 -11.42 1.44 15.21
C ALA A 63 -10.34 2.52 14.96
N ILE A 64 -10.55 3.77 15.38
CA ILE A 64 -9.61 4.89 15.13
C ILE A 64 -8.16 4.59 15.58
N PRO A 65 -7.90 3.98 16.76
CA PRO A 65 -6.54 3.65 17.18
C PRO A 65 -5.84 2.68 16.22
N PHE A 66 -6.59 1.74 15.65
CA PHE A 66 -6.06 0.74 14.70
C PHE A 66 -5.76 1.36 13.33
N PHE A 67 -6.56 2.35 12.91
CA PHE A 67 -6.35 3.06 11.64
C PHE A 67 -4.93 3.66 11.54
N ARG A 68 -4.44 4.24 12.63
CA ARG A 68 -3.08 4.81 12.68
C ARG A 68 -2.00 3.78 12.38
N ASN A 69 -2.14 2.58 12.94
CA ASN A 69 -1.19 1.49 12.72
C ASN A 69 -1.24 0.97 11.28
N THR A 70 -2.44 0.83 10.71
CA THR A 70 -2.63 0.44 9.30
C THR A 70 -1.98 1.45 8.37
N MET A 71 -2.27 2.74 8.57
CA MET A 71 -1.72 3.82 7.74
C MET A 71 -0.19 3.87 7.81
N LEU A 72 0.39 3.75 9.01
CA LEU A 72 1.84 3.75 9.17
C LEU A 72 2.48 2.52 8.51
N SER A 73 1.87 1.35 8.67
CA SER A 73 2.35 0.10 8.06
C SER A 73 2.32 0.19 6.54
N ASP A 74 1.22 0.66 5.96
CA ASP A 74 1.06 0.80 4.51
C ASP A 74 2.11 1.73 3.92
N LEU A 75 2.41 2.86 4.59
CA LEU A 75 3.44 3.79 4.17
C LEU A 75 4.85 3.20 4.29
N VAL A 76 5.18 2.58 5.43
CA VAL A 76 6.50 1.98 5.67
C VAL A 76 6.78 0.84 4.70
N TYR A 77 5.83 -0.08 4.52
CA TYR A 77 5.99 -1.20 3.59
C TYR A 77 6.03 -0.72 2.15
N SER A 78 5.19 0.23 1.75
CA SER A 78 5.26 0.81 0.41
C SER A 78 6.63 1.44 0.16
N PHE A 79 7.13 2.25 1.09
CA PHE A 79 8.44 2.87 0.93
C PHE A 79 9.57 1.83 0.87
N ALA A 80 9.56 0.82 1.75
CA ALA A 80 10.54 -0.25 1.76
C ALA A 80 10.53 -1.04 0.44
N PHE A 81 9.38 -1.56 0.00
CA PHE A 81 9.31 -2.38 -1.21
C PHE A 81 9.65 -1.60 -2.48
N PHE A 82 9.08 -0.41 -2.67
CA PHE A 82 9.37 0.40 -3.85
C PHE A 82 10.80 0.97 -3.82
N GLY A 83 11.31 1.34 -2.64
CA GLY A 83 12.68 1.83 -2.47
C GLY A 83 13.73 0.76 -2.72
N ILE A 84 13.51 -0.46 -2.22
CA ILE A 84 14.37 -1.62 -2.48
C ILE A 84 14.35 -1.97 -3.97
N TYR A 85 13.16 -2.05 -4.58
CA TYR A 85 13.02 -2.38 -6.00
C TYR A 85 13.79 -1.43 -6.91
N ASP A 86 13.64 -0.12 -6.66
CA ASP A 86 14.30 0.92 -7.44
C ASP A 86 15.84 0.91 -7.24
N SER A 87 16.28 0.67 -6.00
CA SER A 87 17.71 0.58 -5.67
C SER A 87 18.37 -0.67 -6.26
N ALA A 88 17.72 -1.82 -6.20
CA ALA A 88 18.18 -3.05 -6.84
C ALA A 88 18.30 -2.88 -8.35
N GLY A 89 17.31 -2.25 -8.99
CA GLY A 89 17.34 -1.92 -10.41
C GLY A 89 18.50 -0.99 -10.78
N ARG A 90 18.79 0.03 -9.95
CA ARG A 90 19.94 0.92 -10.15
C ARG A 90 21.28 0.17 -10.06
N VAL A 91 21.45 -0.70 -9.06
CA VAL A 91 22.69 -1.48 -8.89
C VAL A 91 22.90 -2.43 -10.07
N ALA A 92 21.87 -3.13 -10.51
CA ALA A 92 21.95 -4.04 -11.66
C ALA A 92 22.36 -3.31 -12.94
N ARG A 93 21.73 -2.16 -13.24
CA ARG A 93 22.08 -1.34 -14.42
C ARG A 93 23.52 -0.80 -14.36
N ARG A 94 23.96 -0.35 -13.18
CA ARG A 94 25.35 0.13 -12.98
C ARG A 94 26.38 -0.98 -13.19
N ARG A 95 26.09 -2.20 -12.73
CA ARG A 95 26.97 -3.37 -12.93
C ARG A 95 27.06 -3.76 -14.39
N ALA A 96 25.92 -3.81 -15.10
CA ALA A 96 25.89 -4.11 -16.53
C ALA A 96 26.69 -3.09 -17.37
N ALA A 97 26.54 -1.79 -17.08
CA ALA A 97 27.30 -0.74 -17.77
C ALA A 97 28.83 -0.87 -17.56
N ARG A 98 29.26 -1.12 -16.31
CA ARG A 98 30.68 -1.29 -15.98
C ARG A 98 31.34 -2.49 -16.68
N LEU A 99 30.61 -3.60 -16.81
CA LEU A 99 31.11 -4.81 -17.48
C LEU A 99 31.29 -4.60 -18.99
N GLY A 100 30.39 -3.84 -19.62
CA GLY A 100 30.52 -3.46 -21.03
C GLY A 100 31.70 -2.53 -21.31
N GLU A 101 31.97 -1.58 -20.43
CA GLU A 101 33.13 -0.67 -20.54
C GLU A 101 34.47 -1.41 -20.43
N THR A 102 34.57 -2.41 -19.55
CA THR A 102 35.78 -3.25 -19.44
C THR A 102 36.00 -4.13 -20.65
N ALA A 103 34.95 -4.67 -21.28
CA ALA A 103 35.08 -5.52 -22.46
C ALA A 103 35.60 -4.76 -23.69
N HIS A 104 35.27 -3.47 -23.83
CA HIS A 104 35.71 -2.64 -24.95
C HIS A 104 37.16 -2.13 -24.81
N ARG A 105 37.73 -2.10 -23.59
CA ARG A 105 39.11 -1.64 -23.36
C ARG A 105 40.19 -2.70 -23.59
N THR A 106 39.82 -3.96 -23.81
CA THR A 106 40.74 -5.11 -23.94
C THR A 106 40.89 -5.65 -25.37
N THR A 107 40.26 -5.01 -26.36
CA THR A 107 40.38 -5.31 -27.81
C THR A 107 41.03 -4.14 -28.52
#